data_AF-A0AAU7WDU4-F1
#
_entry.id   AF-A0AAU7WDU4-F1
#
_cell.length_a   1.000
_cell.length_b   1.000
_cell.length_c   1.000
_cell.angle_alpha   90.00
_cell.angle_beta   90.00
_cell.angle_gamma   90.00
#
_symmetry.space_group_name_H-M   'P 1'
#
loop_
_entity.id
_entity.type
_entity.pdbx_description
1 polymer ?
#
loop_
_entity_poly.entity_id
_entity_poly.type
_entity_poly.pdbx_seq_one_letter_code
_entity_poly.pdbx_strand_id
1 'polypeptide(L)'
;MRKIISVAVASGLIFGVSFATSHDVDAAKTKIYANCKALNKDYKGGVARSKSAKNKGGKTHYKPYVSKALYDNNKEKDRDHDNIACER
;
A
#
# COMPACT_ATOMS: atom_id res chain seq x y z
N MET A 1 35.48 -55.32 -14.95
CA MET A 1 34.87 -54.03 -15.37
C MET A 1 33.39 -54.22 -15.73
N ARG A 2 32.49 -54.40 -14.74
CA ARG A 2 31.03 -54.55 -14.99
C ARG A 2 30.15 -53.99 -13.84
N LYS A 3 30.70 -53.19 -12.93
CA LYS A 3 30.00 -52.73 -11.72
C LYS A 3 29.95 -51.20 -11.59
N ILE A 4 29.76 -50.48 -12.71
CA ILE A 4 29.80 -49.00 -12.69
C ILE A 4 28.66 -48.36 -13.49
N ILE A 5 27.55 -49.07 -13.73
CA ILE A 5 26.43 -48.53 -14.54
C ILE A 5 25.20 -48.17 -13.68
N SER A 6 25.17 -48.49 -12.39
CA SER A 6 23.92 -48.44 -11.62
C SER A 6 23.75 -47.26 -10.65
N VAL A 7 24.57 -46.20 -10.67
CA VAL A 7 24.51 -45.16 -9.61
C VAL A 7 24.32 -43.72 -10.11
N ALA A 8 24.34 -43.46 -11.43
CA ALA A 8 24.32 -42.09 -11.94
C ALA A 8 22.92 -41.53 -12.28
N VAL A 9 21.85 -41.88 -11.54
CA VAL A 9 20.49 -41.35 -11.81
C VAL A 9 19.87 -40.61 -10.61
N ALA A 10 20.49 -40.62 -9.43
CA ALA A 10 19.79 -40.19 -8.19
C ALA A 10 20.18 -38.82 -7.59
N SER A 11 20.96 -37.96 -8.26
CA SER A 11 21.52 -36.76 -7.58
C SER A 11 21.34 -35.43 -8.31
N GLY A 12 20.31 -35.30 -9.15
CA GLY A 12 20.06 -34.08 -9.94
C GLY A 12 18.87 -33.21 -9.50
N LEU A 13 18.31 -33.41 -8.31
CA LEU A 13 17.03 -32.80 -7.90
C LEU A 13 17.17 -31.94 -6.63
N ILE A 14 18.19 -31.07 -6.58
CA ILE A 14 18.34 -30.10 -5.48
C ILE A 14 18.84 -28.77 -6.03
N PHE A 15 18.06 -28.10 -6.89
CA PHE A 15 18.24 -26.66 -7.15
C PHE A 15 16.89 -26.01 -7.45
N GLY A 16 15.93 -26.20 -6.55
CA GLY A 16 14.79 -25.30 -6.44
C GLY A 16 15.25 -24.02 -5.75
N VAL A 17 15.88 -23.12 -6.51
CA VAL A 17 16.11 -21.74 -6.07
C VAL A 17 14.74 -21.15 -5.75
N SER A 18 14.49 -20.98 -4.46
CA SER A 18 13.43 -20.11 -3.96
C SER A 18 13.77 -18.70 -4.41
N PHE A 19 13.26 -18.29 -5.57
CA PHE A 19 13.11 -16.89 -5.90
C PHE A 19 12.07 -16.34 -4.93
N ALA A 20 12.50 -16.01 -3.71
CA ALA A 20 11.82 -15.05 -2.89
C ALA A 20 11.85 -13.75 -3.69
N THR A 21 10.79 -13.52 -4.47
CA THR A 21 10.50 -12.21 -5.02
C THR A 21 10.37 -11.31 -3.80
N SER A 22 11.44 -10.58 -3.49
CA SER A 22 11.35 -9.37 -2.69
C SER A 22 10.39 -8.48 -3.47
N HIS A 23 9.11 -8.57 -3.14
CA HIS A 23 8.19 -7.50 -3.45
C HIS A 23 8.74 -6.34 -2.65
N ASP A 24 9.55 -5.50 -3.30
CA ASP A 24 9.66 -4.12 -2.94
C ASP A 24 8.24 -3.60 -2.99
N VAL A 25 7.55 -3.71 -1.85
CA VAL A 25 6.39 -2.88 -1.55
C VAL A 25 7.02 -1.50 -1.50
N ASP A 26 7.10 -0.86 -2.67
CA ASP A 26 7.34 0.56 -2.80
C ASP A 26 6.32 1.15 -1.85
N ALA A 27 6.79 1.48 -0.64
CA ALA A 27 6.02 2.15 0.36
C ALA A 27 5.76 3.50 -0.27
N ALA A 28 4.68 3.54 -1.07
CA ALA A 28 4.39 4.55 -2.06
C ALA A 28 4.87 5.86 -1.48
N LYS A 29 5.93 6.45 -2.05
CA LYS A 29 6.55 7.66 -1.50
C LYS A 29 5.44 8.68 -1.33
N THR A 30 4.85 8.79 -0.14
CA THR A 30 3.45 9.20 -0.07
C THR A 30 3.41 10.69 -0.30
N LYS A 31 2.83 11.06 -1.45
CA LYS A 31 2.86 12.42 -1.98
C LYS A 31 2.29 13.39 -0.94
N ILE A 32 3.09 14.38 -0.57
CA ILE A 32 2.64 15.52 0.23
C ILE A 32 2.04 16.53 -0.74
N TYR A 33 0.75 16.79 -0.61
CA TYR A 33 0.06 17.77 -1.44
C TYR A 33 0.24 19.16 -0.83
N ALA A 34 0.33 20.20 -1.67
CA ALA A 34 0.36 21.58 -1.17
C ALA A 34 -0.99 21.98 -0.54
N ASN A 35 -2.11 21.56 -1.14
CA ASN A 35 -3.45 21.93 -0.71
C ASN A 35 -4.47 20.82 -1.01
N CYS A 36 -5.67 20.95 -0.43
CA CYS A 36 -6.75 19.99 -0.65
C CYS A 36 -7.20 19.90 -2.10
N LYS A 37 -7.14 20.99 -2.87
CA LYS A 37 -7.50 20.95 -4.30
C LYS A 37 -6.58 20.03 -5.11
N ALA A 38 -5.29 20.01 -4.79
CA ALA A 38 -4.32 19.12 -5.42
C ALA A 38 -4.56 17.66 -4.98
N LEU A 39 -4.80 17.43 -3.69
CA LEU A 39 -5.13 16.11 -3.17
C LEU A 39 -6.44 15.58 -3.77
N ASN A 40 -7.48 16.40 -3.87
CA ASN A 40 -8.79 15.99 -4.38
C ASN A 40 -8.83 15.80 -5.90
N LYS A 41 -7.81 16.23 -6.64
CA LYS A 41 -7.65 15.84 -8.05
C LYS A 41 -7.32 14.36 -8.16
N ASP A 42 -6.42 13.87 -7.31
CA ASP A 42 -5.97 12.49 -7.31
C ASP A 42 -6.94 11.60 -6.47
N TYR A 43 -7.48 12.15 -5.37
CA TYR A 43 -8.40 11.47 -4.43
C TYR A 43 -9.66 12.29 -4.17
N LYS A 44 -10.67 12.11 -5.02
CA LYS A 44 -11.89 12.95 -5.08
C LYS A 44 -12.61 13.14 -3.73
N GLY A 45 -12.63 12.12 -2.88
CA GLY A 45 -13.25 12.17 -1.54
C GLY A 45 -12.29 12.40 -0.38
N GLY A 46 -11.05 12.79 -0.66
CA GLY A 46 -10.02 12.93 0.36
C GLY A 46 -9.36 11.60 0.72
N VAL A 47 -8.60 11.60 1.80
CA VAL A 47 -7.82 10.45 2.25
C VAL A 47 -8.12 10.17 3.72
N ALA A 48 -8.66 8.99 4.00
CA ALA A 48 -8.91 8.51 5.35
C ALA A 48 -7.71 7.71 5.87
N ARG A 49 -7.36 7.90 7.14
CA ARG A 49 -6.29 7.13 7.80
C ARG A 49 -6.63 5.65 7.94
N SER A 50 -7.91 5.34 8.16
CA SER A 50 -8.42 3.98 8.35
C SER A 50 -9.83 3.84 7.78
N LYS A 51 -10.28 2.60 7.56
CA LYS A 51 -11.68 2.30 7.18
C LYS A 51 -12.69 2.66 8.27
N SER A 52 -12.22 2.81 9.51
CA SER A 52 -13.04 3.17 10.67
C SER A 52 -13.16 4.68 10.88
N ALA A 53 -12.40 5.49 10.13
CA ALA A 53 -12.53 6.94 10.18
C ALA A 53 -13.96 7.34 9.79
N LYS A 54 -14.54 8.22 10.59
CA LYS A 54 -15.91 8.71 10.40
C LYS A 54 -15.84 10.22 10.26
N ASN A 55 -16.45 10.72 9.20
CA ASN A 55 -16.53 12.16 8.98
C ASN A 55 -17.33 12.80 10.12
N LYS A 56 -16.77 13.80 10.80
CA LYS A 56 -17.48 14.58 11.83
C LYS A 56 -18.50 15.54 11.22
N GLY A 57 -18.21 16.09 10.04
CA GLY A 57 -19.05 17.05 9.31
C GLY A 57 -20.32 16.45 8.68
N GLY A 58 -20.57 15.15 8.84
CA GLY A 58 -21.74 14.47 8.31
C GLY A 58 -21.44 13.59 7.09
N LYS A 59 -22.41 13.45 6.18
CA LYS A 59 -22.24 12.57 5.00
C LYS A 59 -21.35 13.26 3.97
N THR A 60 -20.21 12.64 3.64
CA THR A 60 -19.39 13.04 2.49
C THR A 60 -20.09 12.65 1.19
N HIS A 61 -19.95 13.46 0.15
CA HIS A 61 -20.48 13.11 -1.17
C HIS A 61 -19.64 12.00 -1.82
N TYR A 62 -18.35 11.95 -1.52
CA TYR A 62 -17.43 10.96 -2.06
C TYR A 62 -16.84 10.09 -0.95
N LYS A 63 -16.58 8.82 -1.28
CA LYS A 63 -15.89 7.91 -0.37
C LYS A 63 -14.40 8.28 -0.31
N PRO A 64 -13.83 8.54 0.87
CA PRO A 64 -12.40 8.82 1.00
C PRO A 64 -11.57 7.58 0.67
N TYR A 65 -10.38 7.82 0.12
CA TYR A 65 -9.40 6.76 -0.12
C TYR A 65 -8.71 6.37 1.19
N VAL A 66 -8.68 5.09 1.53
CA VAL A 66 -8.10 4.65 2.80
C VAL A 66 -6.62 4.38 2.63
N SER A 67 -5.78 5.24 3.19
CA SER A 67 -4.34 5.04 3.27
C SER A 67 -3.74 5.77 4.46
N LYS A 68 -3.19 4.98 5.38
CA LYS A 68 -2.52 5.51 6.57
C LYS A 68 -1.30 6.35 6.22
N ALA A 69 -0.43 5.85 5.35
CA ALA A 69 0.80 6.55 4.97
C ALA A 69 0.49 7.89 4.25
N LEU A 70 -0.53 7.89 3.40
CA LEU A 70 -0.90 9.09 2.65
C LEU A 70 -1.58 10.12 3.54
N TYR A 71 -2.43 9.67 4.45
CA TYR A 71 -3.03 10.51 5.48
C TYR A 71 -1.94 11.09 6.40
N ASP A 72 -1.04 10.27 6.95
CA ASP A 72 -0.04 10.73 7.92
C ASP A 72 0.86 11.83 7.32
N ASN A 73 1.17 11.74 6.01
CA ASN A 73 1.91 12.77 5.26
C ASN A 73 1.10 14.03 4.92
N ASN A 74 -0.24 13.96 4.95
CA ASN A 74 -1.14 15.08 4.66
C ASN A 74 -2.01 15.45 5.88
N LYS A 75 -1.64 14.99 7.07
CA LYS A 75 -2.43 15.13 8.31
C LYS A 75 -2.74 16.58 8.66
N GLU A 76 -1.86 17.50 8.28
CA GLU A 76 -2.04 18.94 8.50
C GLU A 76 -3.22 19.52 7.71
N LYS A 77 -3.77 18.76 6.77
CA LYS A 77 -4.95 19.14 5.99
C LYS A 77 -6.25 18.62 6.57
N ASP A 78 -6.18 17.69 7.52
CA ASP A 78 -7.32 17.33 8.35
C ASP A 78 -7.49 18.46 9.38
N ARG A 79 -8.50 19.31 9.16
CA ARG A 79 -8.72 20.50 9.99
C ARG A 79 -9.49 20.18 11.26
N ASP A 80 -10.39 19.21 11.20
CA ASP A 80 -11.29 18.85 12.30
C ASP A 80 -10.82 17.60 13.07
N HIS A 81 -9.69 17.03 12.66
CA HIS A 81 -9.00 15.90 13.27
C HIS A 81 -9.94 14.69 13.40
N ASP A 82 -10.69 14.39 12.34
CA ASP A 82 -11.58 13.23 12.25
C ASP A 82 -10.91 11.99 11.62
N ASN A 83 -9.63 12.12 11.26
CA ASN A 83 -8.82 11.14 10.55
C ASN A 83 -9.16 11.01 9.05
N ILE A 84 -9.74 12.05 8.47
CA ILE A 84 -9.97 12.21 7.05
C ILE A 84 -9.35 13.54 6.61
N ALA A 85 -8.41 13.49 5.69
CA ALA A 85 -7.79 14.68 5.13
C ALA A 85 -8.57 15.13 3.89
N CYS A 86 -8.94 16.41 3.87
CA CYS A 86 -9.59 17.07 2.74
C CYS A 86 -10.87 16.36 2.27
N GLU A 87 -11.78 16.04 3.20
CA GLU A 87 -13.05 15.41 2.88
C GLU A 87 -13.95 16.28 1.99
N ARG A 88 -14.80 15.61 1.18
CA ARG A 88 -15.76 16.23 0.25
C ARG A 88 -17.04 15.43 0.13
#